data_AF-A0A0G4QIC6-F1
#
_entry.id   AF-A0A0G4QIC6-F1
#
_cell.length_a   1.000
_cell.length_b   1.000
_cell.length_c   1.000
_cell.angle_alpha   90.00
_cell.angle_beta   90.00
_cell.angle_gamma   90.00
#
_symmetry.space_group_name_H-M   'P 1'
#
loop_
_entity.id
_entity.type
_entity.pdbx_description
1 polymer ?
#
loop_
_entity_poly.entity_id
_entity_poly.type
_entity_poly.pdbx_seq_one_letter_code
_entity_poly.pdbx_strand_id
1 'polypeptide(L)'
;MTTIFDVVQAMSGQKNVIVIPVPYLDFFKGDQQAHALSAILNQLVFWSGVSSSADDGWFYKSHEELAEEIHGLSGEEQARRLVDKLRKKYFPGVIETKTKKVNGTPVTHYKIDGNKLISMIFPSISETSKVRNGNVESEESERRNCGMETAEMQNHGNVESEESYLYTDLNSDRNLQITKDPSSQNSNESSDQPKNDFLTRYPEAVIYSTNFQKWGDEGDLKTAKWMFGRVKKLNPSALEPTWYDWANDIRLMRQIDGRTHEQICALFDWANKDSFWHQNILSPRKLRKHFDELIVRSQKPKDEPKVQVDTVERDSAFSRLIGSRSKPQNRIEEIALELAGKTGIRRMSEFSGRQAWNSIWKQATEMSQEAQQ
;
A
#
# COMPACT_ATOMS: atom_id res chain seq x y z
N MET A 1 -21.88 10.97 -25.06
CA MET A 1 -23.05 10.83 -24.17
C MET A 1 -22.75 9.67 -23.25
N THR A 2 -22.47 9.93 -21.98
CA THR A 2 -22.24 8.89 -20.98
C THR A 2 -23.55 8.14 -20.77
N THR A 3 -23.56 6.84 -21.02
CA THR A 3 -24.78 6.05 -20.85
C THR A 3 -25.00 5.79 -19.34
N ILE A 4 -26.25 5.57 -18.94
CA ILE A 4 -26.59 5.20 -17.55
C ILE A 4 -25.78 3.97 -17.11
N PHE A 5 -25.47 3.06 -18.05
CA PHE A 5 -24.68 1.87 -17.80
C PHE A 5 -23.21 2.20 -17.48
N ASP A 6 -22.59 3.17 -18.15
CA ASP A 6 -21.22 3.60 -17.85
C ASP A 6 -21.09 4.18 -16.43
N VAL A 7 -22.12 4.88 -15.96
CA VAL A 7 -22.20 5.37 -14.58
C VAL A 7 -22.30 4.20 -13.60
N VAL A 8 -23.21 3.25 -13.85
CA VAL A 8 -23.37 2.05 -13.00
C VAL A 8 -22.09 1.21 -12.97
N GLN A 9 -21.40 1.08 -14.10
CA GLN A 9 -20.12 0.37 -14.19
C GLN A 9 -19.00 1.11 -13.45
N ALA A 10 -18.95 2.44 -13.51
CA ALA A 10 -17.99 3.25 -12.74
C ALA A 10 -18.27 3.22 -11.23
N MET A 11 -19.53 3.08 -10.82
CA MET A 11 -19.94 2.87 -9.43
C MET A 11 -19.70 1.43 -8.95
N SER A 12 -19.56 0.48 -9.86
CA SER A 12 -19.30 -0.93 -9.54
C SER A 12 -17.81 -1.17 -9.33
N GLY A 13 -17.44 -1.80 -8.20
CA GLY A 13 -16.04 -2.04 -7.84
C GLY A 13 -15.57 -1.14 -6.69
N GLN A 14 -14.26 -1.09 -6.43
CA GLN A 14 -13.69 -0.61 -5.16
C GLN A 14 -13.97 0.86 -4.79
N LYS A 15 -14.43 1.70 -5.73
CA LYS A 15 -14.54 3.16 -5.51
C LYS A 15 -15.82 3.63 -4.81
N ASN A 16 -16.88 2.80 -4.78
CA ASN A 16 -18.17 3.11 -4.13
C ASN A 16 -18.70 1.91 -3.31
N VAL A 17 -17.83 1.20 -2.60
CA VAL A 17 -18.18 -0.03 -1.87
C VAL A 17 -17.79 0.04 -0.40
N ILE A 18 -18.58 -0.65 0.42
CA ILE A 18 -18.24 -0.92 1.81
C ILE A 18 -17.31 -2.14 1.82
N VAL A 19 -16.08 -1.93 2.25
CA VAL A 19 -15.08 -3.00 2.37
C VAL A 19 -15.32 -3.72 3.70
N ILE A 20 -15.66 -5.01 3.61
CA ILE A 20 -15.85 -5.86 4.77
C ILE A 20 -14.68 -6.86 4.84
N PRO A 21 -13.93 -6.92 5.96
CA PRO A 21 -12.90 -7.93 6.14
C PRO A 21 -13.48 -9.34 6.04
N VAL A 22 -12.90 -10.18 5.17
CA VAL A 22 -13.30 -11.58 4.98
C VAL A 22 -13.34 -12.39 6.29
N PRO A 23 -12.39 -12.23 7.24
CA PRO A 23 -12.46 -12.92 8.52
C PRO A 23 -13.74 -12.65 9.31
N TYR A 24 -14.35 -11.47 9.17
CA TYR A 24 -15.63 -11.18 9.82
C TYR A 24 -16.76 -11.97 9.17
N LEU A 25 -16.78 -12.05 7.85
CA LEU A 25 -17.75 -12.86 7.11
C LEU A 25 -17.62 -14.35 7.46
N ASP A 26 -16.39 -14.85 7.56
CA ASP A 26 -16.12 -16.22 7.97
C ASP A 26 -16.57 -16.48 9.42
N PHE A 27 -16.35 -15.53 10.33
CA PHE A 27 -16.79 -15.64 11.72
C PHE A 27 -18.32 -15.72 11.84
N PHE A 28 -19.06 -14.94 11.05
CA PHE A 28 -20.52 -14.97 11.05
C PHE A 28 -21.12 -15.99 10.08
N LYS A 29 -20.31 -16.88 9.51
CA LYS A 29 -20.78 -17.89 8.55
C LYS A 29 -21.91 -18.72 9.16
N GLY A 30 -23.06 -18.71 8.49
CA GLY A 30 -24.28 -19.40 8.95
C GLY A 30 -25.32 -18.50 9.60
N ASP A 31 -25.01 -17.22 9.89
CA ASP A 31 -26.04 -16.24 10.25
C ASP A 31 -26.62 -15.58 8.98
N GLN A 32 -27.95 -15.49 8.90
CA GLN A 32 -28.64 -14.85 7.77
C GLN A 32 -28.23 -13.39 7.57
N GLN A 33 -27.75 -12.73 8.62
CA GLN A 33 -27.34 -11.33 8.62
C GLN A 33 -25.81 -11.16 8.61
N ALA A 34 -25.04 -12.18 8.20
CA ALA A 34 -23.57 -12.17 8.27
C ALA A 34 -22.92 -10.92 7.68
N HIS A 35 -23.37 -10.47 6.50
CA HIS A 35 -22.82 -9.27 5.85
C HIS A 35 -23.13 -7.99 6.63
N ALA A 36 -24.37 -7.83 7.11
CA ALA A 36 -24.78 -6.67 7.90
C ALA A 36 -24.10 -6.64 9.28
N LEU A 37 -23.96 -7.80 9.93
CA LEU A 37 -23.21 -7.96 11.19
C LEU A 37 -21.73 -7.60 11.00
N SER A 38 -21.13 -8.06 9.90
CA SER A 38 -19.73 -7.76 9.58
C SER A 38 -19.51 -6.28 9.27
N ALA A 39 -20.44 -5.64 8.55
CA ALA A 39 -20.36 -4.21 8.26
C ALA A 39 -20.47 -3.36 9.53
N ILE A 40 -21.41 -3.68 10.43
CA ILE A 40 -21.54 -2.98 11.73
C ILE A 40 -20.30 -3.21 12.57
N LEU A 41 -19.80 -4.46 12.66
CA LEU A 41 -18.60 -4.76 13.42
C LEU A 41 -17.39 -3.97 12.89
N ASN A 42 -17.22 -3.93 11.55
CA ASN A 42 -16.15 -3.17 10.92
C ASN A 42 -16.20 -1.69 11.32
N GLN A 43 -17.39 -1.09 11.31
CA GLN A 43 -17.55 0.30 11.67
C GLN A 43 -17.33 0.57 13.15
N LEU A 44 -17.81 -0.30 14.03
CA LEU A 44 -17.55 -0.21 15.47
C LEU A 44 -16.05 -0.31 15.79
N VAL A 45 -15.32 -1.20 15.13
CA VAL A 45 -13.86 -1.33 15.30
C VAL A 45 -13.14 -0.09 14.77
N PHE A 46 -13.53 0.44 13.62
CA PHE A 46 -12.96 1.68 13.07
C PHE A 46 -13.08 2.84 14.06
N TRP A 47 -14.29 3.12 14.56
CA TRP A 47 -14.52 4.22 15.50
C TRP A 47 -13.88 4.01 16.87
N SER A 48 -13.58 2.77 17.26
CA SER A 48 -12.82 2.49 18.48
C SER A 48 -11.36 2.97 18.40
N GLY A 49 -10.80 3.08 17.18
CA GLY A 49 -9.46 3.60 16.94
C GLY A 49 -9.40 5.11 16.70
N VAL A 50 -10.55 5.77 16.46
CA VAL A 50 -10.62 7.22 16.35
C VAL A 50 -10.62 7.81 17.76
N SER A 51 -9.64 8.66 18.06
CA SER A 51 -9.52 9.37 19.33
C SER A 51 -10.82 10.10 19.66
N SER A 52 -11.62 9.53 20.55
CA SER A 52 -12.78 10.20 21.14
C SER A 52 -12.26 11.06 22.29
N SER A 53 -12.91 12.20 22.53
CA SER A 53 -12.55 13.17 23.58
C SER A 53 -12.67 12.66 25.02
N ALA A 54 -12.85 11.35 25.21
CA ALA A 54 -12.90 10.68 26.50
C ALA A 54 -11.72 9.71 26.62
N ASP A 55 -10.77 10.02 27.50
CA ASP A 55 -9.54 9.25 27.80
C ASP A 55 -9.77 7.77 28.21
N ASP A 56 -11.02 7.33 28.35
CA ASP A 56 -11.43 6.02 28.86
C ASP A 56 -11.68 4.95 27.77
N GLY A 57 -11.43 5.28 26.49
CA GLY A 57 -11.63 4.39 25.34
C GLY A 57 -13.10 4.20 24.94
N TRP A 58 -13.94 5.20 25.18
CA TRP A 58 -15.36 5.22 24.81
C TRP A 58 -15.61 6.20 23.67
N PHE A 59 -16.14 5.71 22.56
CA PHE A 59 -16.65 6.57 21.48
C PHE A 59 -18.17 6.60 21.48
N TYR A 60 -18.79 7.62 20.89
CA TYR A 60 -20.25 7.68 20.73
C TYR A 60 -20.64 7.64 19.27
N LYS A 61 -21.77 7.00 19.01
CA LYS A 61 -22.41 7.00 17.70
C LYS A 61 -23.89 6.65 17.80
N SER A 62 -24.74 7.37 17.08
CA SER A 62 -26.15 6.99 17.00
C SER A 62 -26.33 5.76 16.12
N HIS A 63 -27.42 5.03 16.34
CA HIS A 63 -27.76 3.90 15.47
C HIS A 63 -28.22 4.37 14.08
N GLU A 64 -28.72 5.61 13.96
CA GLU A 64 -29.07 6.22 12.68
C GLU A 64 -27.83 6.49 11.85
N GLU A 65 -26.80 7.13 12.43
CA GLU A 65 -25.50 7.35 11.74
C GLU A 65 -24.85 6.03 11.32
N LEU A 66 -24.92 4.99 12.17
CA LEU A 66 -24.44 3.66 11.81
C LEU A 66 -25.23 3.04 10.65
N ALA A 67 -26.54 3.29 10.58
CA ALA A 67 -27.38 2.80 9.50
C ALA A 67 -27.10 3.51 8.17
N GLU A 68 -26.90 4.83 8.23
CA GLU A 68 -26.53 5.66 7.08
C GLU A 68 -25.19 5.23 6.49
N GLU A 69 -24.16 5.02 7.30
CA GLU A 69 -22.82 4.64 6.83
C GLU A 69 -22.74 3.26 6.17
N ILE A 70 -23.62 2.34 6.58
CA ILE A 70 -23.62 0.96 6.06
C ILE A 70 -24.45 0.83 4.79
N HIS A 71 -25.21 1.85 4.41
CA HIS A 71 -25.98 1.91 3.16
C HIS A 71 -26.68 0.58 2.80
N GLY A 72 -27.89 0.35 3.32
CA GLY A 72 -28.64 -0.89 3.07
C GLY A 72 -29.38 -1.43 4.29
N LEU A 73 -29.33 -0.72 5.42
CA LEU A 73 -30.18 -1.00 6.57
C LEU A 73 -31.50 -0.21 6.45
N SER A 74 -32.61 -0.81 6.90
CA SER A 74 -33.94 -0.21 6.88
C SER A 74 -34.15 0.90 7.95
N GLY A 75 -33.07 1.45 8.52
CA GLY A 75 -33.07 2.54 9.52
C GLY A 75 -32.53 2.15 10.90
N GLU A 76 -32.60 3.10 11.84
CA GLU A 76 -32.10 3.03 13.23
C GLU A 76 -32.36 1.67 13.92
N GLU A 77 -33.60 1.18 13.84
CA GLU A 77 -34.05 0.00 14.56
C GLU A 77 -33.33 -1.27 14.12
N GLN A 78 -32.97 -1.38 12.84
CA GLN A 78 -32.23 -2.53 12.33
C GLN A 78 -30.77 -2.48 12.79
N ALA A 79 -30.14 -1.30 12.76
CA ALA A 79 -28.79 -1.11 13.29
C ALA A 79 -28.75 -1.44 14.79
N ARG A 80 -29.72 -0.95 15.57
CA ARG A 80 -29.86 -1.27 17.00
C ARG A 80 -29.98 -2.77 17.25
N ARG A 81 -30.82 -3.49 16.49
CA ARG A 81 -30.97 -4.96 16.63
C ARG A 81 -29.68 -5.71 16.33
N LEU A 82 -28.95 -5.28 15.31
CA LEU A 82 -27.68 -5.92 14.92
C LEU A 82 -26.58 -5.63 15.95
N VAL A 83 -26.47 -4.40 16.46
CA VAL A 83 -25.60 -4.04 17.59
C VAL A 83 -25.91 -4.88 18.81
N ASP A 84 -27.20 -5.01 19.17
CA ASP A 84 -27.63 -5.85 20.28
C ASP A 84 -27.27 -7.32 20.05
N LYS A 85 -27.39 -7.81 18.82
CA LYS A 85 -27.02 -9.17 18.43
C LYS A 85 -25.51 -9.38 18.54
N LEU A 86 -24.69 -8.43 18.09
CA LEU A 86 -23.24 -8.45 18.27
C LEU A 86 -22.90 -8.52 19.76
N ARG A 87 -23.44 -7.62 20.57
CA ARG A 87 -23.18 -7.55 22.03
C ARG A 87 -23.62 -8.80 22.79
N LYS A 88 -24.84 -9.29 22.53
CA LYS A 88 -25.45 -10.34 23.36
C LYS A 88 -25.11 -11.75 22.89
N LYS A 89 -25.05 -11.98 21.58
CA LYS A 89 -24.90 -13.31 20.99
C LYS A 89 -23.44 -13.64 20.66
N TYR A 90 -22.72 -12.72 20.04
CA TYR A 90 -21.41 -13.00 19.46
C TYR A 90 -20.24 -12.56 20.33
N PHE A 91 -20.36 -11.38 20.95
CA PHE A 91 -19.27 -10.72 21.67
C PHE A 91 -19.69 -10.29 23.08
N PRO A 92 -20.24 -11.20 23.92
CA PRO A 92 -20.62 -10.88 25.28
C PRO A 92 -19.40 -10.45 26.11
N GLY A 93 -19.47 -9.27 26.71
CA GLY A 93 -18.38 -8.71 27.52
C GLY A 93 -17.17 -8.20 26.73
N VAL A 94 -17.25 -8.20 25.40
CA VAL A 94 -16.24 -7.60 24.50
C VAL A 94 -16.71 -6.27 23.96
N ILE A 95 -17.99 -6.15 23.61
CA ILE A 95 -18.63 -4.88 23.20
C ILE A 95 -19.51 -4.39 24.35
N GLU A 96 -19.16 -3.25 24.93
CA GLU A 96 -19.95 -2.58 25.95
C GLU A 96 -20.68 -1.37 25.38
N THR A 97 -21.89 -1.10 25.87
CA THR A 97 -22.71 0.05 25.44
C THR A 97 -23.29 0.80 26.62
N LYS A 98 -23.26 2.14 26.59
CA LYS A 98 -23.90 3.03 27.58
C LYS A 98 -24.62 4.16 26.87
N THR A 99 -25.77 4.59 27.37
CA THR A 99 -26.43 5.80 26.84
C THR A 99 -26.01 7.00 27.68
N LYS A 100 -25.44 8.03 27.05
CA LYS A 100 -25.14 9.32 27.68
C LYS A 100 -25.60 10.45 26.78
N LYS A 101 -25.83 11.64 27.33
CA LYS A 101 -26.25 12.81 26.54
C LYS A 101 -25.04 13.48 25.90
N VAL A 102 -25.12 13.74 24.60
CA VAL A 102 -24.20 14.59 23.84
C VAL A 102 -25.03 15.76 23.33
N ASN A 103 -24.67 17.00 23.71
CA ASN A 103 -25.42 18.22 23.37
C ASN A 103 -26.94 18.16 23.70
N GLY A 104 -27.31 17.46 24.78
CA GLY A 104 -28.70 17.32 25.23
C GLY A 104 -29.45 16.10 24.65
N THR A 105 -28.96 15.52 23.56
CA THR A 105 -29.55 14.34 22.90
C THR A 105 -28.95 13.05 23.48
N PRO A 106 -29.76 12.04 23.86
CA PRO A 106 -29.23 10.76 24.32
C PRO A 106 -28.59 9.99 23.15
N VAL A 107 -27.30 9.66 23.27
CA VAL A 107 -26.52 8.93 22.26
C VAL A 107 -25.86 7.70 22.88
N THR A 108 -25.82 6.62 22.10
CA THR A 108 -25.13 5.38 22.50
C THR A 108 -23.62 5.58 22.42
N HIS A 109 -22.95 5.24 23.51
CA HIS A 109 -21.50 5.14 23.64
C HIS A 109 -21.10 3.68 23.60
N TYR A 110 -20.00 3.38 22.93
CA TYR A 110 -19.47 2.05 22.72
C TYR A 110 -18.04 1.97 23.27
N LYS A 111 -17.70 0.80 23.80
CA LYS A 111 -16.33 0.43 24.16
C LYS A 111 -16.07 -1.00 23.71
N ILE A 112 -14.91 -1.23 23.12
CA ILE A 112 -14.55 -2.53 22.54
C ILE A 112 -13.22 -2.98 23.15
N ASP A 113 -13.19 -4.18 23.69
CA ASP A 113 -11.96 -4.83 24.14
C ASP A 113 -11.27 -5.50 22.95
N GLY A 114 -10.29 -4.82 22.36
CA GLY A 114 -9.59 -5.27 21.16
C GLY A 114 -8.90 -6.63 21.33
N ASN A 115 -8.27 -6.89 22.48
CA ASN A 115 -7.55 -8.15 22.72
C ASN A 115 -8.51 -9.34 22.79
N LYS A 116 -9.65 -9.19 23.48
CA LYS A 116 -10.69 -10.23 23.51
C LYS A 116 -11.35 -10.41 22.15
N LEU A 117 -11.58 -9.32 21.42
CA LEU A 117 -12.15 -9.37 20.08
C LEU A 117 -11.26 -10.17 19.12
N ILE A 118 -9.96 -9.88 19.10
CA ILE A 118 -8.97 -10.61 18.29
C ILE A 118 -8.97 -12.08 18.67
N SER A 119 -8.94 -12.40 19.97
CA SER A 119 -8.93 -13.78 20.45
C SER A 119 -10.18 -14.57 20.03
N MET A 120 -11.33 -13.91 19.89
CA MET A 120 -12.58 -14.54 19.43
C MET A 120 -12.63 -14.73 17.92
N ILE A 121 -12.18 -13.75 17.13
CA ILE A 121 -12.25 -13.80 15.66
C ILE A 121 -11.10 -14.62 15.07
N PHE A 122 -9.92 -14.53 15.70
CA PHE A 122 -8.68 -15.16 15.27
C PHE A 122 -8.14 -16.05 16.41
N PRO A 123 -8.84 -17.13 16.78
CA PRO A 123 -8.32 -18.05 17.78
C PRO A 123 -6.97 -18.58 17.30
N SER A 124 -5.95 -18.46 18.16
CA SER A 124 -4.55 -18.77 17.85
C SER A 124 -4.45 -20.06 17.03
N ILE A 125 -3.94 -19.94 15.80
CA ILE A 125 -3.50 -21.08 14.99
C ILE A 125 -2.60 -21.90 15.91
N SER A 126 -3.02 -23.11 16.27
CA SER A 126 -2.27 -23.97 17.17
C SER A 126 -0.82 -24.06 16.67
N GLU A 127 0.09 -23.63 17.53
CA GLU A 127 1.53 -23.69 17.32
C GLU A 127 1.97 -25.14 17.05
N THR A 128 1.95 -25.56 15.78
CA THR A 128 2.77 -26.67 15.31
C THR A 128 4.06 -26.11 14.71
N SER A 129 4.80 -25.35 15.50
CA SER A 129 6.21 -25.07 15.24
C SER A 129 6.91 -24.97 16.58
N LYS A 130 7.60 -26.06 16.91
CA LYS A 130 8.40 -26.27 18.11
C LYS A 130 9.16 -25.01 18.53
N VAL A 131 8.86 -24.60 19.75
CA VAL A 131 9.68 -23.76 20.63
C VAL A 131 11.16 -24.16 20.56
N ARG A 132 12.03 -23.21 20.24
CA ARG A 132 13.37 -23.17 20.80
C ARG A 132 13.53 -21.82 21.52
N ASN A 133 13.54 -21.92 22.84
CA ASN A 133 13.63 -20.83 23.82
C ASN A 133 14.81 -19.87 23.59
N GLY A 134 14.56 -18.62 23.97
CA GLY A 134 15.55 -17.65 24.42
C GLY A 134 14.85 -16.41 24.98
N ASN A 135 14.65 -16.38 26.30
CA ASN A 135 14.13 -15.25 27.09
C ASN A 135 14.84 -13.93 26.78
N VAL A 136 14.10 -12.84 26.64
CA VAL A 136 14.40 -11.54 27.30
C VAL A 136 13.07 -10.87 27.65
N GLU A 137 13.10 -10.24 28.82
CA GLU A 137 12.01 -9.81 29.67
C GLU A 137 11.24 -8.57 29.16
N SER A 138 10.03 -8.47 29.70
CA SER A 138 9.18 -7.29 29.88
C SER A 138 9.84 -5.92 29.78
N GLU A 139 9.25 -5.02 28.99
CA GLU A 139 9.07 -3.61 29.38
C GLU A 139 7.97 -2.93 28.53
N GLU A 140 6.95 -2.47 29.25
CA GLU A 140 6.20 -1.22 29.11
C GLU A 140 5.80 -0.72 27.71
N SER A 141 4.50 -0.83 27.43
CA SER A 141 3.82 -0.17 26.32
C SER A 141 3.72 1.34 26.54
N GLU A 142 4.73 2.08 26.08
CA GLU A 142 4.60 3.53 25.88
C GLU A 142 3.59 3.81 24.76
N ARG A 143 2.42 4.31 25.14
CA ARG A 143 1.46 4.94 24.22
C ARG A 143 2.15 6.14 23.57
N ARG A 144 2.41 6.05 22.26
CA ARG A 144 2.74 7.23 21.46
C ARG A 144 1.50 7.75 20.76
N ASN A 145 1.15 8.96 21.16
CA ASN A 145 0.01 9.75 20.71
C ASN A 145 -0.01 9.91 19.18
N CYS A 146 -1.11 9.52 18.54
CA CYS A 146 -1.49 10.00 17.22
C CYS A 146 -2.47 11.15 17.41
N GLY A 147 -1.96 12.38 17.39
CA GLY A 147 -2.78 13.56 17.14
C GLY A 147 -3.03 13.69 15.64
N MET A 148 -4.30 13.79 15.26
CA MET A 148 -4.68 14.49 14.03
C MET A 148 -5.87 15.38 14.37
N GLU A 149 -5.58 16.67 14.34
CA GLU A 149 -6.52 17.77 14.50
C GLU A 149 -7.25 18.01 13.18
N THR A 150 -8.46 18.56 13.31
CA THR A 150 -9.45 18.86 12.28
C THR A 150 -8.95 19.76 11.15
N ALA A 151 -9.50 19.54 9.95
CA ALA A 151 -9.17 20.25 8.71
C ALA A 151 -9.52 21.75 8.71
N GLU A 152 -8.60 22.59 8.22
CA GLU A 152 -8.90 23.81 7.46
C GLU A 152 -7.91 23.98 6.30
N MET A 153 -8.42 24.44 5.16
CA MET A 153 -7.69 24.64 3.90
C MET A 153 -6.69 25.81 3.99
N GLN A 154 -5.46 25.63 3.49
CA GLN A 154 -4.78 26.52 2.53
C GLN A 154 -3.42 25.95 2.05
N ASN A 155 -3.09 26.22 0.79
CA ASN A 155 -1.95 25.70 0.03
C ASN A 155 -0.57 26.09 0.59
N HIS A 156 0.36 25.11 0.60
CA HIS A 156 1.72 25.11 0.00
C HIS A 156 2.66 24.20 0.81
N GLY A 157 3.46 23.40 0.11
CA GLY A 157 4.72 22.87 0.65
C GLY A 157 4.79 21.35 0.79
N ASN A 158 5.52 20.76 -0.15
CA ASN A 158 6.06 19.41 -0.20
C ASN A 158 6.85 19.02 1.06
N VAL A 159 6.41 18.02 1.85
CA VAL A 159 7.29 17.15 2.68
C VAL A 159 6.62 15.77 2.83
N GLU A 160 7.39 14.75 2.46
CA GLU A 160 7.11 13.32 2.56
C GLU A 160 6.98 12.88 4.04
N SER A 161 6.06 11.98 4.35
CA SER A 161 6.02 11.30 5.65
C SER A 161 5.70 9.83 5.47
N GLU A 162 6.59 9.03 6.05
CA GLU A 162 6.71 7.59 5.96
C GLU A 162 5.46 6.87 6.51
N GLU A 163 4.80 6.08 5.67
CA GLU A 163 3.76 5.15 6.13
C GLU A 163 4.40 3.86 6.64
N SER A 164 4.02 3.51 7.88
CA SER A 164 4.36 2.28 8.59
C SER A 164 3.76 1.06 7.87
N TYR A 165 4.63 0.19 7.35
CA TYR A 165 4.26 -1.07 6.72
C TYR A 165 4.07 -2.17 7.77
N LEU A 166 2.81 -2.55 8.03
CA LEU A 166 2.47 -3.89 8.52
C LEU A 166 1.27 -4.42 7.73
N TYR A 167 1.56 -5.11 6.63
CA TYR A 167 0.72 -6.19 6.14
C TYR A 167 1.63 -7.29 5.61
N THR A 168 1.80 -8.32 6.44
CA THR A 168 2.48 -9.56 6.05
C THR A 168 1.68 -10.29 4.99
N ASP A 169 2.35 -10.59 3.89
CA ASP A 169 1.90 -11.46 2.81
C ASP A 169 1.40 -12.81 3.31
N LEU A 170 0.12 -13.10 3.07
CA LEU A 170 -0.42 -14.46 3.00
C LEU A 170 -1.45 -14.55 1.87
N ASN A 171 -1.00 -14.35 0.63
CA ASN A 171 -1.65 -14.99 -0.51
C ASN A 171 -1.00 -16.35 -0.71
N SER A 172 -1.45 -17.33 0.08
CA SER A 172 -1.26 -18.74 -0.28
C SER A 172 -2.34 -19.14 -1.26
N ASP A 173 -1.87 -19.53 -2.44
CA ASP A 173 -2.60 -20.20 -3.50
C ASP A 173 -3.58 -21.27 -2.98
N ARG A 174 -4.83 -21.20 -3.45
CA ARG A 174 -5.64 -22.40 -3.64
C ARG A 174 -5.85 -22.62 -5.13
N ASN A 175 -4.86 -23.29 -5.72
CA ASN A 175 -5.02 -24.10 -6.92
C ASN A 175 -5.97 -25.26 -6.59
N LEU A 176 -7.17 -25.27 -7.18
CA LEU A 176 -7.96 -26.48 -7.35
C LEU A 176 -8.27 -26.63 -8.83
N GLN A 177 -7.46 -27.45 -9.50
CA GLN A 177 -7.87 -28.11 -10.72
C GLN A 177 -9.04 -29.05 -10.36
N ILE A 178 -10.25 -28.70 -10.79
CA ILE A 178 -11.36 -29.65 -10.84
C ILE A 178 -11.49 -30.06 -12.31
N THR A 179 -10.83 -31.16 -12.66
CA THR A 179 -11.27 -32.01 -13.76
C THR A 179 -12.64 -32.59 -13.37
N LYS A 180 -13.70 -32.13 -14.02
CA LYS A 180 -14.97 -32.84 -14.08
C LYS A 180 -15.40 -32.95 -15.52
N ASP A 181 -15.34 -34.19 -16.03
CA ASP A 181 -16.05 -34.62 -17.22
C ASP A 181 -17.56 -34.33 -17.05
N PRO A 182 -18.25 -33.75 -18.05
CA PRO A 182 -19.69 -33.62 -18.01
C PRO A 182 -20.31 -34.85 -18.67
N SER A 183 -20.90 -35.75 -17.86
CA SER A 183 -21.86 -36.71 -18.38
C SER A 183 -23.29 -36.23 -18.19
N SER A 184 -23.99 -36.20 -19.31
CA SER A 184 -25.42 -36.37 -19.56
C SER A 184 -26.40 -35.23 -19.24
N GLN A 185 -26.93 -34.70 -20.35
CA GLN A 185 -28.33 -34.30 -20.62
C GLN A 185 -28.83 -33.10 -19.81
N ASN A 186 -29.21 -31.96 -20.39
CA ASN A 186 -30.09 -31.76 -21.55
C ASN A 186 -30.20 -30.24 -21.79
N SER A 187 -29.97 -29.75 -23.02
CA SER A 187 -30.54 -28.53 -23.64
C SER A 187 -29.78 -28.22 -24.94
N ASN A 188 -30.48 -28.19 -26.07
CA ASN A 188 -29.95 -27.77 -27.36
C ASN A 188 -29.78 -26.24 -27.43
N GLU A 189 -28.94 -25.65 -26.57
CA GLU A 189 -28.56 -24.24 -26.67
C GLU A 189 -27.10 -24.17 -27.16
N SER A 190 -26.90 -23.51 -28.30
CA SER A 190 -25.63 -23.49 -29.04
C SER A 190 -24.50 -22.89 -28.18
N SER A 191 -23.59 -23.74 -27.70
CA SER A 191 -22.45 -23.39 -26.85
C SER A 191 -21.51 -22.33 -27.46
N ASP A 192 -21.61 -22.07 -28.76
CA ASP A 192 -20.69 -21.18 -29.48
C ASP A 192 -21.17 -19.73 -29.57
N GLN A 193 -22.41 -19.45 -29.20
CA GLN A 193 -23.03 -18.13 -29.39
C GLN A 193 -22.35 -17.01 -28.56
N PRO A 194 -22.00 -17.20 -27.26
CA PRO A 194 -21.31 -16.19 -26.47
C PRO A 194 -19.89 -15.89 -26.98
N LYS A 195 -19.19 -16.93 -27.47
CA LYS A 195 -17.83 -16.82 -28.00
C LYS A 195 -17.82 -16.10 -29.34
N ASN A 196 -18.75 -16.43 -30.23
CA ASN A 196 -18.86 -15.79 -31.55
C ASN A 196 -19.23 -14.32 -31.42
N ASP A 197 -20.13 -13.96 -30.50
CA ASP A 197 -20.47 -12.56 -30.22
C ASP A 197 -19.26 -11.78 -29.66
N PHE A 198 -18.50 -12.37 -28.74
CA PHE A 198 -17.26 -11.77 -28.24
C PHE A 198 -16.23 -11.53 -29.35
N LEU A 199 -15.95 -12.53 -30.20
CA LEU A 199 -14.98 -12.41 -31.30
C LEU A 199 -15.46 -11.44 -32.39
N THR A 200 -16.77 -11.23 -32.52
CA THR A 200 -17.31 -10.21 -33.42
C THR A 200 -17.08 -8.80 -32.86
N ARG A 201 -17.18 -8.64 -31.54
CA ARG A 201 -16.94 -7.36 -30.85
C ARG A 201 -15.45 -7.00 -30.74
N TYR A 202 -14.59 -8.00 -30.58
CA TYR A 202 -13.14 -7.84 -30.42
C TYR A 202 -12.39 -8.81 -31.35
N PRO A 203 -12.41 -8.57 -32.68
CA PRO A 203 -11.74 -9.44 -33.64
C PRO A 203 -10.22 -9.50 -33.45
N GLU A 204 -9.63 -8.49 -32.81
CA GLU A 204 -8.20 -8.40 -32.50
C GLU A 204 -7.78 -9.17 -31.24
N ALA A 205 -8.73 -9.72 -30.47
CA ALA A 205 -8.44 -10.42 -29.22
C ALA A 205 -7.74 -11.77 -29.46
N VAL A 206 -6.42 -11.80 -29.22
CA VAL A 206 -5.60 -13.01 -29.36
C VAL A 206 -5.62 -13.87 -28.10
N ILE A 207 -5.82 -13.25 -26.93
CA ILE A 207 -5.93 -13.94 -25.66
C ILE A 207 -7.11 -13.39 -24.86
N TYR A 208 -7.88 -14.28 -24.23
CA TYR A 208 -9.03 -13.91 -23.43
C TYR A 208 -9.30 -14.94 -22.33
N SER A 209 -9.90 -14.47 -21.24
CA SER A 209 -10.41 -15.31 -20.14
C SER A 209 -11.58 -16.18 -20.60
N THR A 210 -11.83 -17.29 -19.91
CA THR A 210 -12.94 -18.22 -20.20
C THR A 210 -14.34 -17.60 -20.08
N ASN A 211 -14.48 -16.54 -19.28
CA ASN A 211 -15.71 -15.77 -19.15
C ASN A 211 -15.78 -14.54 -20.10
N PHE A 212 -14.80 -14.41 -21.00
CA PHE A 212 -14.71 -13.35 -22.02
C PHE A 212 -14.69 -11.91 -21.49
N GLN A 213 -14.43 -11.70 -20.19
CA GLN A 213 -14.39 -10.35 -19.60
C GLN A 213 -13.04 -9.66 -19.75
N LYS A 214 -11.96 -10.44 -19.82
CA LYS A 214 -10.59 -9.93 -19.93
C LYS A 214 -9.98 -10.43 -21.21
N TRP A 215 -9.31 -9.55 -21.93
CA TRP A 215 -8.67 -9.88 -23.19
C TRP A 215 -7.56 -8.89 -23.54
N GLY A 216 -6.69 -9.30 -24.45
CA GLY A 216 -5.68 -8.45 -25.06
C GLY A 216 -5.38 -8.89 -26.49
N ASP A 217 -4.82 -7.98 -27.28
CA ASP A 217 -4.39 -8.27 -28.64
C ASP A 217 -2.97 -8.86 -28.68
N GLU A 218 -2.46 -9.08 -29.90
CA GLU A 218 -1.12 -9.62 -30.11
C GLU A 218 -0.02 -8.73 -29.49
N GLY A 219 -0.15 -7.41 -29.63
CA GLY A 219 0.81 -6.44 -29.09
C GLY A 219 0.81 -6.42 -27.56
N ASP A 220 -0.37 -6.53 -26.94
CA ASP A 220 -0.54 -6.62 -25.50
C ASP A 220 0.08 -7.92 -24.95
N LEU A 221 -0.17 -9.04 -25.61
CA LEU A 221 0.40 -10.33 -25.22
C LEU A 221 1.93 -10.35 -25.38
N LYS A 222 2.45 -9.78 -26.47
CA LYS A 222 3.90 -9.64 -26.68
C LYS A 222 4.54 -8.78 -25.59
N THR A 223 3.88 -7.68 -25.22
CA THR A 223 4.33 -6.79 -24.14
C THR A 223 4.29 -7.49 -22.79
N ALA A 224 3.22 -8.24 -22.49
CA ALA A 224 3.09 -9.03 -21.27
C ALA A 224 4.25 -10.04 -21.12
N LYS A 225 4.53 -10.79 -22.19
CA LYS A 225 5.65 -11.76 -22.23
C LYS A 225 7.00 -11.09 -22.03
N TRP A 226 7.21 -9.94 -22.65
CA TRP A 226 8.44 -9.17 -22.48
C TRP A 226 8.62 -8.67 -21.03
N MET A 227 7.55 -8.13 -20.41
CA MET A 227 7.56 -7.69 -19.01
C MET A 227 7.84 -8.86 -18.07
N PHE A 228 7.23 -10.02 -18.31
CA PHE A 228 7.50 -11.20 -17.49
C PHE A 228 8.95 -11.68 -17.61
N GLY A 229 9.53 -11.58 -18.81
CA GLY A 229 10.96 -11.84 -19.03
C GLY A 229 11.87 -10.94 -18.20
N ARG A 230 11.47 -9.72 -17.87
CA ARG A 230 12.20 -8.83 -16.94
C ARG A 230 12.01 -9.27 -15.49
N VAL A 231 10.79 -9.60 -15.09
CA VAL A 231 10.50 -10.11 -13.74
C VAL A 231 11.29 -11.40 -13.46
N LYS A 232 11.39 -12.32 -14.43
CA LYS A 232 12.19 -13.55 -14.30
C LYS A 232 13.68 -13.28 -14.09
N LYS A 233 14.21 -12.17 -14.58
CA LYS A 233 15.61 -11.77 -14.33
C LYS A 233 15.82 -11.27 -12.91
N LEU A 234 14.83 -10.59 -12.33
CA LEU A 234 14.86 -10.12 -10.94
C LEU A 234 14.56 -11.25 -9.95
N ASN A 235 13.61 -12.12 -10.29
CA ASN A 235 13.19 -13.27 -9.51
C ASN A 235 13.09 -14.51 -10.42
N PRO A 236 14.16 -15.33 -10.49
CA PRO A 236 14.16 -16.55 -11.29
C PRO A 236 13.09 -17.57 -10.88
N SER A 237 12.64 -17.53 -9.62
CA SER A 237 11.59 -18.39 -9.05
C SER A 237 10.17 -17.90 -9.35
N ALA A 238 10.01 -16.82 -10.12
CA ALA A 238 8.70 -16.29 -10.45
C ALA A 238 7.87 -17.27 -11.30
N LEU A 239 6.67 -17.59 -10.81
CA LEU A 239 5.69 -18.39 -11.54
C LEU A 239 5.08 -17.60 -12.71
N GLU A 240 4.67 -18.33 -13.75
CA GLU A 240 4.04 -17.69 -14.90
C GLU A 240 2.74 -17.00 -14.51
N PRO A 241 2.53 -15.75 -14.94
CA PRO A 241 1.32 -15.02 -14.64
C PRO A 241 0.17 -15.54 -15.48
N THR A 242 -1.03 -15.20 -15.05
CA THR A 242 -2.22 -15.32 -15.88
C THR A 242 -2.11 -14.40 -17.10
N TRP A 243 -1.75 -14.96 -18.25
CA TRP A 243 -1.43 -14.18 -19.46
C TRP A 243 -2.56 -13.25 -19.92
N TYR A 244 -3.82 -13.67 -19.80
CA TYR A 244 -4.97 -12.83 -20.16
C TYR A 244 -5.15 -11.65 -19.20
N ASP A 245 -4.77 -11.77 -17.92
CA ASP A 245 -4.84 -10.67 -16.95
C ASP A 245 -3.81 -9.59 -17.28
N TRP A 246 -2.57 -10.03 -17.56
CA TRP A 246 -1.48 -9.12 -17.92
C TRP A 246 -1.73 -8.42 -19.24
N ALA A 247 -2.13 -9.17 -20.27
CA ALA A 247 -2.48 -8.60 -21.56
C ALA A 247 -3.65 -7.61 -21.43
N ASN A 248 -4.67 -7.92 -20.63
CA ASN A 248 -5.77 -7.00 -20.36
C ASN A 248 -5.31 -5.73 -19.64
N ASP A 249 -4.49 -5.82 -18.59
CA ASP A 249 -4.01 -4.63 -17.89
C ASP A 249 -3.16 -3.73 -18.81
N ILE A 250 -2.38 -4.30 -19.74
CA ILE A 250 -1.65 -3.56 -20.78
C ILE A 250 -2.59 -2.92 -21.80
N ARG A 251 -3.58 -3.67 -22.29
CA ARG A 251 -4.62 -3.15 -23.19
C ARG A 251 -5.30 -1.94 -22.58
N LEU A 252 -5.64 -2.00 -21.28
CA LEU A 252 -6.28 -0.89 -20.60
C LEU A 252 -5.34 0.32 -20.47
N MET A 253 -4.04 0.14 -20.21
CA MET A 253 -3.07 1.25 -20.27
C MET A 253 -3.02 1.90 -21.66
N ARG A 254 -3.18 1.10 -22.72
CA ARG A 254 -3.14 1.62 -24.08
C ARG A 254 -4.43 2.31 -24.51
N GLN A 255 -5.57 1.65 -24.33
CA GLN A 255 -6.87 2.11 -24.83
C GLN A 255 -7.53 3.14 -23.91
N ILE A 256 -7.33 3.04 -22.60
CA ILE A 256 -7.95 3.95 -21.62
C ILE A 256 -6.97 5.03 -21.21
N ASP A 257 -5.74 4.66 -20.83
CA ASP A 257 -4.78 5.63 -20.28
C ASP A 257 -3.95 6.32 -21.39
N GLY A 258 -4.18 5.97 -22.65
CA GLY A 258 -3.55 6.59 -23.82
C GLY A 258 -2.04 6.35 -23.93
N ARG A 259 -1.53 5.25 -23.36
CA ARG A 259 -0.09 4.94 -23.35
C ARG A 259 0.31 4.00 -24.48
N THR A 260 1.48 4.19 -25.09
CA THR A 260 1.97 3.25 -26.10
C THR A 260 2.65 2.04 -25.43
N HIS A 261 2.73 0.90 -26.13
CA HIS A 261 3.50 -0.25 -25.64
C HIS A 261 4.96 0.11 -25.34
N GLU A 262 5.53 1.02 -26.13
CA GLU A 262 6.89 1.52 -25.94
C GLU A 262 7.03 2.28 -24.61
N GLN A 263 6.10 3.18 -24.30
CA GLN A 263 6.09 3.92 -23.04
C GLN A 263 5.92 2.98 -21.84
N ILE A 264 5.01 2.00 -21.96
CA ILE A 264 4.78 0.99 -20.91
C ILE A 264 6.06 0.18 -20.66
N CYS A 265 6.71 -0.32 -21.72
CA CYS A 265 7.96 -1.07 -21.63
C CYS A 265 9.09 -0.23 -21.04
N ALA A 266 9.26 1.01 -21.51
CA ALA A 266 10.32 1.90 -21.05
C ALA A 266 10.20 2.20 -19.55
N LEU A 267 8.99 2.54 -19.09
CA LEU A 267 8.75 2.84 -17.68
C LEU A 267 8.90 1.59 -16.81
N PHE A 268 8.47 0.43 -17.28
CA PHE A 268 8.65 -0.83 -16.56
C PHE A 268 10.13 -1.22 -16.43
N ASP A 269 10.92 -1.07 -17.50
CA ASP A 269 12.37 -1.31 -17.46
C ASP A 269 13.08 -0.37 -16.48
N TRP A 270 12.67 0.90 -16.47
CA TRP A 270 13.18 1.89 -15.53
C TRP A 270 12.84 1.49 -14.08
N ALA A 271 11.57 1.19 -13.80
CA ALA A 271 11.12 0.81 -12.47
C ALA A 271 11.79 -0.47 -11.96
N ASN A 272 12.07 -1.42 -12.85
CA ASN A 272 12.79 -2.67 -12.53
C ASN A 272 14.29 -2.47 -12.29
N LYS A 273 14.87 -1.32 -12.66
CA LYS A 273 16.27 -0.95 -12.39
C LYS A 273 16.43 -0.02 -11.21
N ASP A 274 15.36 0.68 -10.82
CA ASP A 274 15.36 1.58 -9.68
C ASP A 274 15.47 0.80 -8.36
N SER A 275 16.35 1.24 -7.45
CA SER A 275 16.64 0.55 -6.19
C SER A 275 15.44 0.42 -5.25
N PHE A 276 14.46 1.29 -5.39
CA PHE A 276 13.24 1.28 -4.58
C PHE A 276 12.09 0.57 -5.32
N TRP A 277 11.85 0.91 -6.58
CA TRP A 277 10.69 0.43 -7.31
C TRP A 277 10.81 -1.00 -7.83
N HIS A 278 12.01 -1.56 -7.95
CA HIS A 278 12.17 -2.91 -8.50
C HIS A 278 11.47 -3.98 -7.66
N GLN A 279 11.30 -3.76 -6.36
CA GLN A 279 10.58 -4.68 -5.45
C GLN A 279 9.06 -4.50 -5.57
N ASN A 280 8.63 -3.27 -5.87
CA ASN A 280 7.23 -2.89 -5.87
C ASN A 280 6.55 -3.14 -7.23
N ILE A 281 7.27 -3.00 -8.35
CA ILE A 281 6.69 -3.07 -9.71
C ILE A 281 7.06 -4.38 -10.40
N LEU A 282 6.31 -5.44 -10.08
CA LEU A 282 6.50 -6.79 -10.64
C LEU A 282 5.35 -7.25 -11.56
N SER A 283 4.41 -6.37 -11.90
CA SER A 283 3.30 -6.69 -12.81
C SER A 283 2.74 -5.45 -13.51
N PRO A 284 2.07 -5.61 -14.66
CA PRO A 284 1.41 -4.50 -15.37
C PRO A 284 0.38 -3.76 -14.52
N ARG A 285 -0.36 -4.47 -13.67
CA ARG A 285 -1.32 -3.88 -12.73
C ARG A 285 -0.67 -2.88 -11.77
N LYS A 286 0.45 -3.28 -11.15
CA LYS A 286 1.18 -2.41 -10.22
C LYS A 286 1.82 -1.24 -10.94
N LEU A 287 2.38 -1.48 -12.14
CA LEU A 287 2.90 -0.41 -12.98
C LEU A 287 1.81 0.63 -13.29
N ARG A 288 0.64 0.18 -13.73
CA ARG A 288 -0.50 1.06 -14.04
C ARG A 288 -0.93 1.92 -12.85
N LYS A 289 -0.99 1.32 -11.65
CA LYS A 289 -1.38 2.02 -10.42
C LYS A 289 -0.44 3.19 -10.10
N HIS A 290 0.86 3.03 -10.36
CA HIS A 290 1.89 4.03 -10.04
C HIS A 290 2.43 4.74 -11.29
N PHE A 291 1.75 4.66 -12.43
CA PHE A 291 2.32 5.08 -13.72
C PHE A 291 2.73 6.55 -13.72
N ASP A 292 1.86 7.45 -13.29
CA ASP A 292 2.13 8.89 -13.28
C ASP A 292 3.21 9.28 -12.26
N GLU A 293 3.22 8.64 -11.10
CA GLU A 293 4.25 8.82 -10.07
C GLU A 293 5.64 8.42 -10.59
N LEU A 294 5.73 7.26 -11.26
CA LEU A 294 6.96 6.76 -11.86
C LEU A 294 7.45 7.67 -12.99
N ILE A 295 6.55 8.26 -13.79
CA ILE A 295 6.95 9.22 -14.84
C ILE A 295 7.65 10.42 -14.22
N VAL A 296 7.05 11.05 -13.20
CA VAL A 296 7.64 12.21 -12.51
C VAL A 296 9.00 11.86 -11.92
N ARG A 297 9.11 10.68 -11.30
CA ARG A 297 10.35 10.24 -10.66
C ARG A 297 11.43 9.84 -11.67
N SER A 298 11.05 9.27 -12.81
CA SER A 298 11.98 8.90 -13.89
C SER A 298 12.59 10.11 -14.60
N GLN A 299 11.94 11.27 -14.52
CA GLN A 299 12.42 12.53 -15.08
C GLN A 299 13.34 13.31 -14.13
N LYS A 300 13.34 12.99 -12.83
CA LYS A 300 14.30 13.59 -11.91
C LYS A 300 15.71 13.16 -12.36
N PRO A 301 16.67 14.10 -12.50
CA PRO A 301 18.05 13.72 -12.74
C PRO A 301 18.43 12.75 -11.63
N LYS A 302 18.92 11.55 -12.02
CA LYS A 302 19.53 10.62 -11.06
C LYS A 302 20.50 11.45 -10.24
N ASP A 303 20.36 11.42 -8.91
CA ASP A 303 21.43 11.91 -8.05
C ASP A 303 22.73 11.34 -8.60
N GLU A 304 23.56 12.24 -9.11
CA GLU A 304 24.82 11.95 -9.76
C GLU A 304 25.71 11.10 -8.84
N PRO A 305 26.64 10.33 -9.42
CA PRO A 305 27.23 9.17 -8.76
C PRO A 305 27.73 9.56 -7.37
N LYS A 306 27.36 8.75 -6.36
CA LYS A 306 27.98 8.81 -5.03
C LYS A 306 29.49 8.71 -5.25
N VAL A 307 30.16 9.86 -5.27
CA VAL A 307 31.62 9.94 -5.18
C VAL A 307 31.97 9.10 -3.95
N GLN A 308 32.74 8.04 -4.15
CA GLN A 308 33.21 7.20 -3.06
C GLN A 308 34.18 8.05 -2.23
N VAL A 309 33.63 8.81 -1.29
CA VAL A 309 34.43 9.59 -0.35
C VAL A 309 35.00 8.63 0.68
N ASP A 310 36.32 8.50 0.71
CA ASP A 310 37.00 7.77 1.78
C ASP A 310 36.72 8.47 3.12
N THR A 311 35.88 7.84 3.93
CA THR A 311 35.43 8.38 5.23
C THR A 311 36.57 8.52 6.21
N VAL A 312 37.62 7.69 6.10
CA VAL A 312 38.78 7.70 7.00
C VAL A 312 39.67 8.89 6.69
N GLU A 313 39.93 9.16 5.41
CA GLU A 313 40.72 10.32 4.98
C GLU A 313 40.04 11.63 5.40
N ARG A 314 38.72 11.74 5.17
CA ARG A 314 37.92 12.91 5.55
C ARG A 314 38.01 13.24 7.04
N ASP A 315 37.80 12.25 7.91
CA ASP A 315 37.70 12.46 9.35
C ASP A 315 39.07 12.72 9.99
N SER A 316 40.13 12.10 9.44
CA SER A 316 41.52 12.41 9.75
C SER A 316 41.88 13.84 9.35
N ALA A 317 41.49 14.25 8.15
CA ALA A 317 41.75 15.59 7.61
C ALA A 317 41.04 16.69 8.42
N PHE A 318 39.80 16.45 8.88
CA PHE A 318 39.12 17.40 9.77
C PHE A 318 39.95 17.68 11.03
N SER A 319 40.38 16.62 11.70
CA SER A 319 41.12 16.71 12.95
C SER A 319 42.46 17.45 12.76
N ARG A 320 43.16 17.18 11.64
CA ARG A 320 44.44 17.81 11.29
C ARG A 320 44.31 19.26 10.84
N LEU A 321 43.39 19.57 9.93
CA LEU A 321 43.30 20.86 9.23
C LEU A 321 42.49 21.89 10.02
N ILE A 322 41.41 21.45 10.67
CA ILE A 322 40.53 22.32 11.47
C ILE A 322 40.99 22.35 12.93
N GLY A 323 41.26 21.18 13.52
CA GLY A 323 41.74 21.07 14.90
C GLY A 323 43.19 21.52 15.08
N SER A 324 44.13 20.85 14.40
CA SER A 324 45.58 21.06 14.59
C SER A 324 46.21 22.10 13.66
N ARG A 325 45.45 22.69 12.72
CA ARG A 325 45.93 23.68 11.73
C ARG A 325 47.16 23.24 10.92
N SER A 326 47.19 21.95 10.57
CA SER A 326 48.25 21.39 9.72
C SER A 326 48.15 21.89 8.26
N LYS A 327 49.23 21.73 7.50
CA LYS A 327 49.23 22.01 6.06
C LYS A 327 48.47 20.91 5.28
N PRO A 328 47.75 21.26 4.21
CA PRO A 328 47.10 20.28 3.33
C PRO A 328 48.13 19.38 2.64
N GLN A 329 47.79 18.11 2.43
CA GLN A 329 48.64 17.08 1.82
C GLN A 329 48.25 16.74 0.38
N ASN A 330 46.95 16.83 0.06
CA ASN A 330 46.40 16.48 -1.23
C ASN A 330 45.59 17.64 -1.81
N ARG A 331 45.30 17.58 -3.12
CA ARG A 331 44.49 18.61 -3.81
C ARG A 331 43.09 18.77 -3.20
N ILE A 332 42.49 17.67 -2.77
CA ILE A 332 41.19 17.66 -2.09
C ILE A 332 41.27 18.42 -0.76
N GLU A 333 42.32 18.21 0.05
CA GLU A 333 42.52 18.93 1.31
C GLU A 333 42.72 20.44 1.10
N GLU A 334 43.40 20.84 0.02
CA GLU A 334 43.62 22.23 -0.35
C GLU A 334 42.29 22.94 -0.66
N ILE A 335 41.45 22.32 -1.51
CA ILE A 335 40.12 22.84 -1.87
C ILE A 335 39.19 22.85 -0.65
N ALA A 336 39.20 21.78 0.16
CA ALA A 336 38.39 21.68 1.37
C ALA A 336 38.76 22.76 2.40
N LEU A 337 40.05 23.08 2.55
CA LEU A 337 40.52 24.12 3.47
C LEU A 337 40.07 25.52 3.03
N GLU A 338 40.05 25.80 1.73
CA GLU A 338 39.55 27.07 1.18
C GLU A 338 38.04 27.24 1.45
N LEU A 339 37.26 26.19 1.17
CA LEU A 339 35.82 26.16 1.42
C LEU A 339 35.48 26.25 2.92
N ALA A 340 36.29 25.63 3.78
CA ALA A 340 36.18 25.74 5.23
C ALA A 340 36.48 27.16 5.76
N GLY A 341 37.36 27.90 5.09
CA GLY A 341 37.61 29.31 5.37
C GLY A 341 36.38 30.18 5.12
N LYS A 342 35.65 29.90 4.02
CA LYS A 342 34.44 30.65 3.62
C LYS A 342 33.23 30.36 4.52
N THR A 343 33.10 29.12 5.00
CA THR A 343 31.99 28.68 5.88
C THR A 343 32.22 28.99 7.36
N GLY A 344 33.42 29.42 7.75
CA GLY A 344 33.72 29.77 9.14
C GLY A 344 33.69 28.59 10.10
N ILE A 345 33.92 27.36 9.59
CA ILE A 345 33.76 26.10 10.32
C ILE A 345 34.54 26.04 11.64
N ARG A 346 35.65 26.78 11.72
CA ARG A 346 36.52 26.89 12.91
C ARG A 346 35.86 27.58 14.10
N ARG A 347 34.78 28.33 13.87
CA ARG A 347 34.01 29.00 14.93
C ARG A 347 32.84 28.15 15.42
N MET A 348 32.59 27.01 14.78
CA MET A 348 31.50 26.09 15.12
C MET A 348 31.92 25.14 16.23
N SER A 349 30.94 24.56 16.93
CA SER A 349 31.19 23.44 17.85
C SER A 349 31.75 22.24 17.07
N GLU A 350 32.46 21.34 17.75
CA GLU A 350 33.07 20.17 17.09
C GLU A 350 32.03 19.33 16.35
N PHE A 351 30.87 19.10 16.96
CA PHE A 351 29.78 18.34 16.35
C PHE A 351 29.24 19.01 15.08
N SER A 352 28.90 20.30 15.15
CA SER A 352 28.38 21.04 14.00
C SER A 352 29.45 21.27 12.92
N GLY A 353 30.71 21.41 13.33
CA GLY A 353 31.87 21.50 12.43
C GLY A 353 32.10 20.21 11.66
N ARG A 354 31.97 19.04 12.30
CA ARG A 354 32.06 17.74 11.60
C ARG A 354 30.93 17.54 10.60
N GLN A 355 29.71 17.97 10.93
CA GLN A 355 28.58 17.93 10.00
C GLN A 355 28.81 18.82 8.78
N ALA A 356 29.26 20.07 8.99
CA ALA A 356 29.59 20.97 7.89
C ALA A 356 30.78 20.47 7.04
N TRP A 357 31.74 19.80 7.66
CA TRP A 357 32.92 19.24 6.97
C TRP A 357 32.55 18.13 6.01
N ASN A 358 31.54 17.32 6.32
CA ASN A 358 31.05 16.28 5.41
C ASN A 358 30.62 16.85 4.06
N SER A 359 29.88 17.97 4.07
CA SER A 359 29.43 18.65 2.86
C SER A 359 30.58 19.33 2.12
N ILE A 360 31.50 19.98 2.85
CA ILE A 360 32.68 20.64 2.27
C ILE A 360 33.62 19.64 1.60
N TRP A 361 33.85 18.50 2.24
CA TRP A 361 34.74 17.47 1.71
C TRP A 361 34.16 16.82 0.44
N LYS A 362 32.84 16.63 0.40
CA LYS A 362 32.15 16.16 -0.81
C LYS A 362 32.37 17.13 -1.98
N GLN A 363 32.12 18.43 -1.78
CA GLN A 363 32.35 19.46 -2.79
C GLN A 363 33.81 19.53 -3.24
N ALA A 364 34.76 19.43 -2.29
CA ALA A 364 36.19 19.43 -2.62
C ALA A 364 36.61 18.22 -3.46
N THR A 365 35.98 17.06 -3.24
CA THR A 365 36.26 15.83 -4.00
C THR A 365 35.71 15.95 -5.43
N GLU A 366 34.48 16.49 -5.59
CA GLU A 366 33.87 16.76 -6.89
C GLU A 366 34.70 17.76 -7.70
N MET A 367 35.07 18.90 -7.11
CA MET A 367 35.92 19.92 -7.76
C MET A 367 37.31 19.40 -8.12
N SER A 368 37.87 18.48 -7.33
CA SER A 368 39.16 17.85 -7.63
C SER A 368 39.07 16.86 -8.80
N GLN A 369 37.90 16.26 -9.05
CA GLN A 369 37.67 15.33 -10.16
C GLN A 369 37.37 16.09 -11.47
N GLU A 370 36.61 17.17 -11.40
CA GLU A 370 36.35 18.05 -12.55
C GLU A 370 37.63 18.70 -13.09
N ALA A 371 38.59 19.03 -12.22
CA ALA A 371 39.88 19.59 -12.63
C ALA A 371 40.85 18.57 -13.26
N GLN A 372 40.49 17.29 -13.30
CA GLN A 372 41.29 16.19 -13.89
C GLN A 372 40.75 15.69 -15.24
N GLN A 373 39.57 16.15 -15.66
CA GLN A 373 39.02 15.98 -17.01
C GLN A 373 39.41 17.18 -17.89
#